data_AF-A0A7T5VFN9-F1
#
_entry.id   AF-A0A7T5VFN9-F1
#
_cell.length_a   1.000
_cell.length_b   1.000
_cell.length_c   1.000
_cell.angle_alpha   90.00
_cell.angle_beta   90.00
_cell.angle_gamma   90.00
#
_symmetry.space_group_name_H-M   'P 1'
#
loop_
_entity.id
_entity.type
_entity.pdbx_description
1 polymer ?
#
loop_
_entity_poly.entity_id
_entity_poly.type
_entity_poly.pdbx_seq_one_letter_code
_entity_poly.pdbx_strand_id
1 'polypeptide(L)'
;MLKNAEPPGGVLLLSYKRNRSIAIIKKDAILFEIREDGYEQQVFDLSGARLARELKTLIKREFPRSRKVRVVRFAHPEELDREWKVY
;
A
#
# COMPACT_ATOMS: atom_id res chain seq x y z
N MET A 1 7.83 -13.38 7.82
CA MET A 1 9.07 -12.60 7.69
C MET A 1 9.21 -12.12 6.24
N LEU A 2 9.04 -10.82 5.98
CA LEU A 2 9.21 -10.20 4.66
C LEU A 2 10.70 -9.96 4.39
N LYS A 3 11.47 -11.00 4.06
CA LYS A 3 12.94 -10.88 3.92
C LYS A 3 13.43 -10.47 2.54
N ASN A 4 12.70 -10.71 1.44
CA ASN A 4 13.23 -10.52 0.08
C ASN A 4 12.28 -9.72 -0.83
N ALA A 5 12.03 -8.44 -0.51
CA ALA A 5 11.63 -7.49 -1.54
C ALA A 5 12.86 -6.64 -1.83
N GLU A 6 13.51 -6.90 -2.95
CA GLU A 6 14.59 -6.05 -3.47
C GLU A 6 14.00 -4.66 -3.73
N PRO A 7 14.57 -3.58 -3.17
CA PRO A 7 14.15 -2.24 -3.54
C PRO A 7 14.44 -2.02 -5.03
N PRO A 8 13.52 -1.39 -5.79
CA PRO A 8 12.33 -0.67 -5.31
C PRO A 8 11.02 -1.49 -5.33
N GLY A 9 10.92 -2.59 -4.57
CA GLY A 9 9.69 -3.37 -4.41
C GLY A 9 8.76 -2.91 -3.29
N GLY A 10 7.49 -3.32 -3.37
CA GLY A 10 6.47 -2.96 -2.40
C GLY A 10 5.21 -3.83 -2.44
N VAL A 11 4.21 -3.39 -1.68
CA VAL A 11 2.92 -4.06 -1.55
C VAL A 11 1.80 -3.07 -1.83
N LEU A 12 0.93 -3.39 -2.77
CA LEU A 12 -0.28 -2.65 -3.10
C LEU A 12 -1.49 -3.35 -2.49
N LEU A 13 -2.20 -2.66 -1.63
CA LEU A 13 -3.48 -3.08 -1.09
C LEU A 13 -4.58 -2.50 -1.96
N LEU A 14 -5.51 -3.34 -2.40
CA LEU A 14 -6.67 -2.93 -3.21
C LEU A 14 -7.96 -3.21 -2.45
N SER A 15 -8.90 -2.27 -2.53
CA SER A 15 -10.28 -2.50 -2.10
C SER A 15 -10.91 -3.63 -2.91
N TYR A 16 -11.93 -4.26 -2.35
CA TYR A 16 -12.73 -5.25 -3.07
C TYR A 16 -13.30 -4.70 -4.39
N LYS A 17 -13.78 -3.45 -4.40
CA LYS A 17 -14.29 -2.75 -5.59
C LYS A 17 -13.20 -2.14 -6.48
N ARG A 18 -11.91 -2.29 -6.14
CA ARG A 18 -10.76 -1.72 -6.86
C ARG A 18 -10.81 -0.19 -7.08
N ASN A 19 -11.64 0.51 -6.31
CA ASN A 19 -11.81 1.96 -6.38
C ASN A 19 -11.02 2.71 -5.31
N ARG A 20 -10.26 1.99 -4.48
CA ARG A 20 -9.37 2.53 -3.45
C ARG A 20 -8.16 1.63 -3.33
N SER A 21 -6.99 2.20 -3.16
CA SER A 21 -5.73 1.49 -3.08
C SER A 21 -4.79 2.14 -2.07
N ILE A 22 -3.98 1.31 -1.41
CA ILE A 22 -2.88 1.75 -0.53
C ILE A 22 -1.61 1.09 -1.02
N ALA A 23 -0.70 1.85 -1.62
CA ALA A 23 0.62 1.37 -1.97
C ALA A 23 1.59 1.55 -0.80
N ILE A 24 2.39 0.54 -0.52
CA ILE A 24 3.44 0.54 0.49
C ILE A 24 4.74 0.21 -0.24
N ILE A 25 5.56 1.23 -0.49
CA ILE A 25 6.82 1.13 -1.21
C ILE A 25 7.94 1.08 -0.19
N LYS A 26 8.81 0.08 -0.25
CA LYS A 26 9.99 0.03 0.62
C LYS A 26 11.08 0.90 0.00
N LYS A 27 11.37 2.06 0.62
CA LYS A 27 12.48 2.94 0.19
C LYS A 27 13.81 2.52 0.80
N ASP A 28 13.80 2.12 2.07
CA ASP A 28 15.00 1.79 2.82
C ASP A 28 14.76 0.57 3.74
N ALA A 29 15.76 0.15 4.51
CA ALA A 29 15.61 -0.89 5.53
C ALA A 29 14.60 -0.48 6.61
N ILE A 30 14.54 0.82 6.92
CA ILE A 30 13.69 1.37 7.98
C ILE A 30 12.60 2.32 7.47
N LEU A 31 12.67 2.78 6.21
CA LEU A 31 11.73 3.75 5.62
C LEU A 31 10.83 3.11 4.57
N PHE A 32 9.54 3.40 4.68
CA PHE A 32 8.48 2.93 3.80
C PHE A 32 7.67 4.14 3.34
N GLU A 33 7.48 4.32 2.04
CA GLU A 33 6.56 5.32 1.50
C GLU A 33 5.18 4.69 1.37
N ILE A 34 4.19 5.30 2.00
CA ILE A 34 2.78 4.95 1.82
C ILE A 34 2.14 5.95 0.86
N ARG A 35 1.43 5.42 -0.14
CA ARG A 35 0.54 6.19 -1.00
C ARG A 35 -0.87 5.68 -0.84
N GLU A 36 -1.75 6.53 -0.35
CA GLU A 36 -3.19 6.30 -0.31
C GLU A 36 -3.78 6.90 -1.59
N ASP A 37 -4.56 6.11 -2.32
CA ASP A 37 -5.36 6.55 -3.45
C ASP A 37 -6.78 6.00 -3.28
N GLY A 38 -7.58 6.71 -2.51
CA GLY A 38 -8.91 6.23 -2.15
C GLY A 38 -9.82 7.32 -1.61
N TYR A 39 -10.01 7.34 -0.29
CA TYR A 39 -10.77 8.39 0.38
C TYR A 39 -9.93 9.66 0.52
N GLU A 40 -8.65 9.49 0.84
CA GLU A 40 -7.64 10.54 0.80
C GLU A 40 -6.57 10.16 -0.23
N GLN A 41 -6.08 11.15 -0.97
CA GLN A 41 -4.95 11.01 -1.87
C GLN A 41 -3.73 11.63 -1.18
N GLN A 42 -3.00 10.81 -0.44
CA GLN A 42 -1.86 11.27 0.34
C GLN A 42 -0.65 10.37 0.17
N VAL A 43 0.52 10.99 0.16
CA VAL A 43 1.81 10.31 0.09
C VAL A 43 2.64 10.76 1.27
N PHE A 44 3.11 9.80 2.06
CA PHE A 44 3.92 10.08 3.24
C PHE A 44 4.87 8.92 3.55
N ASP A 45 5.98 9.23 4.20
CA ASP A 45 6.94 8.25 4.68
C ASP A 45 6.65 7.82 6.13
N LEU A 46 6.83 6.52 6.37
CA LEU A 46 6.72 5.90 7.68
C LEU A 46 7.94 5.04 7.97
N SER A 47 8.36 5.08 9.22
CA SER A 47 9.34 4.12 9.71
C SER A 47 8.69 2.75 9.94
N GLY A 48 9.42 1.66 9.72
CA GLY A 48 8.91 0.29 9.87
C GLY A 48 8.29 0.00 11.25
N ALA A 49 8.76 0.69 12.30
CA ALA A 49 8.19 0.60 13.64
C ALA A 49 6.78 1.20 13.75
N ARG A 50 6.50 2.29 13.02
CA ARG A 50 5.19 2.94 12.98
C ARG A 50 4.27 2.33 11.93
N LEU A 51 4.84 1.74 10.87
CA LEU A 51 4.13 1.12 9.77
C LEU A 51 3.01 0.18 10.22
N ALA A 52 3.29 -0.78 11.11
CA ALA A 52 2.29 -1.77 11.53
C ALA A 52 1.09 -1.13 12.26
N ARG A 53 1.35 -0.08 13.05
CA ARG A 53 0.31 0.62 13.83
C ARG A 53 -0.52 1.53 12.94
N GLU A 54 0.14 2.30 12.08
CA GLU A 54 -0.50 3.21 11.14
C GLU A 54 -1.29 2.41 10.10
N LEU A 55 -0.74 1.34 9.54
CA LEU A 55 -1.43 0.50 8.55
C LEU A 55 -2.78 0.00 9.07
N LYS A 56 -2.89 -0.36 10.36
CA LYS A 56 -4.15 -0.78 10.96
C LYS A 56 -5.17 0.36 11.04
N THR A 57 -4.70 1.58 11.30
CA THR A 57 -5.52 2.80 11.30
C THR A 57 -5.94 3.18 9.88
N LEU A 58 -5.01 3.20 8.94
CA LEU A 58 -5.22 3.50 7.53
C LEU A 58 -6.21 2.51 6.91
N ILE A 59 -6.04 1.21 7.16
CA ILE A 59 -7.00 0.19 6.70
C ILE A 59 -8.40 0.44 7.28
N LYS A 60 -8.52 0.83 8.56
CA LYS A 60 -9.83 1.16 9.14
C LYS A 60 -10.44 2.42 8.55
N ARG A 61 -9.63 3.44 8.25
CA ARG A 61 -10.05 4.73 7.70
C ARG A 61 -10.43 4.62 6.22
N GLU A 62 -9.58 3.97 5.42
CA GLU A 62 -9.73 3.78 3.98
C GLU A 62 -10.73 2.66 3.64
N PHE A 63 -10.76 1.58 4.44
CA PHE A 63 -11.57 0.38 4.23
C PHE A 63 -12.52 0.05 5.42
N PRO A 64 -13.33 0.99 5.94
CA PRO A 64 -14.16 0.76 7.14
C PRO A 64 -15.19 -0.37 6.97
N ARG A 65 -15.59 -0.65 5.72
CA ARG A 65 -16.65 -1.62 5.39
C ARG A 65 -16.16 -2.83 4.57
N SER A 66 -14.91 -2.83 4.13
CA SER A 66 -14.37 -3.91 3.31
C SER A 66 -13.75 -4.99 4.20
N ARG A 67 -14.41 -6.15 4.27
CA ARG A 67 -13.89 -7.36 4.94
C ARG A 67 -12.81 -8.10 4.15
N LYS A 68 -12.68 -7.82 2.85
CA LYS A 68 -11.71 -8.42 1.94
C LYS A 68 -10.90 -7.32 1.24
N VAL A 69 -9.61 -7.28 1.51
CA VAL A 69 -8.62 -6.49 0.78
C VAL A 69 -7.75 -7.43 -0.05
N ARG A 70 -7.42 -7.04 -1.27
CA ARG A 70 -6.46 -7.77 -2.11
C ARG A 70 -5.07 -7.20 -1.84
N VAL A 71 -4.09 -8.09 -1.78
CA VAL A 71 -2.69 -7.73 -1.56
C VAL A 71 -1.93 -8.14 -2.83
N VAL A 72 -1.43 -7.16 -3.56
CA VAL A 72 -0.58 -7.32 -4.74
C VAL A 72 0.83 -6.95 -4.33
N ARG A 73 1.82 -7.74 -4.73
CA ARG A 73 3.24 -7.39 -4.56
C ARG A 73 3.74 -6.89 -5.89
N PHE A 74 4.48 -5.79 -5.89
CA PHE A 74 5.09 -5.22 -7.07
C PHE A 74 6.60 -5.08 -6.85
N ALA A 75 7.37 -5.18 -7.93
CA ALA A 75 8.82 -5.07 -7.89
C ALA A 75 9.28 -3.65 -8.19
N HIS A 76 8.47 -2.86 -8.89
CA HIS A 76 8.77 -1.47 -9.23
C HIS A 76 7.60 -0.53 -8.93
N PRO A 77 7.84 0.68 -8.40
CA PRO A 77 6.79 1.64 -8.07
C PRO A 77 6.07 2.17 -9.31
N GLU A 78 6.67 2.03 -10.49
CA GLU A 78 6.05 2.35 -11.78
C GLU A 78 4.84 1.44 -12.09
N GLU A 79 4.80 0.24 -11.51
CA GLU A 79 3.65 -0.68 -11.63
C GLU A 79 2.42 -0.21 -10.84
N LEU A 80 2.57 0.79 -9.97
CA LEU A 80 1.46 1.41 -9.23
C LEU A 80 0.64 2.36 -10.11
N ASP A 81 1.30 3.02 -11.07
CA ASP A 81 0.67 3.95 -12.00
C ASP A 81 -0.11 3.21 -13.10
N ARG A 82 0.23 1.93 -13.33
CA ARG A 82 -0.59 1.06 -14.18
C ARG A 82 -1.98 0.98 -13.58
N GLU A 83 -2.96 1.62 -14.21
CA GLU A 83 -4.37 1.48 -13.85
C GLU A 83 -4.72 -0.01 -13.82
N TRP A 84 -4.86 -0.58 -12.63
CA TRP A 84 -5.41 -1.93 -12.42
C TRP A 84 -6.93 -1.95 -12.68
N LYS A 85 -7.42 -1.10 -13.59
CA LYS A 85 -8.78 -1.13 -14.15
C LYS A 85 -8.86 -2.28 -15.13
N VAL A 86 -8.95 -3.49 -14.58
CA VAL A 86 -9.43 -4.64 -15.37
C VAL A 86 -10.91 -4.38 -15.64
N TYR A 87 -11.22 -4.03 -16.89
CA TYR A 87 -12.57 -3.97 -17.48
C TYR A 87 -13.27 -5.33 -17.38
#